data_AF-A0A936NZR7-F1
#
_entry.id   AF-A0A936NZR7-F1
#
_cell.length_a   1.000
_cell.length_b   1.000
_cell.length_c   1.000
_cell.angle_alpha   90.00
_cell.angle_beta   90.00
_cell.angle_gamma   90.00
#
_symmetry.space_group_name_H-M   'P 1'
#
loop_
_entity.id
_entity.type
_entity.pdbx_description
1 polymer ?
#
loop_
_entity_poly.entity_id
_entity_poly.type
_entity_poly.pdbx_seq_one_letter_code
_entity_poly.pdbx_strand_id
1 'polypeptide(L)'
;MTAEDKQALGQTAYDKALKYELDYGCCPQCVLAAVQETVGVIDDSVIKASHGLSGGGGLSGQGACGALTGGLMALSAKRGRDRDKLDKGRFINNFKKGQELVERFRAEFGGVTCQELQHRFTGKTYDMWNPEEYKAFDQARGQQCARATATVTRWVVEMM
;
A
#
# COMPACT_ATOMS: atom_id res chain seq x y z
N MET A 1 -1.86 1.37 -24.07
CA MET A 1 -1.01 0.37 -23.41
C MET A 1 -1.65 -1.00 -23.60
N THR A 2 -0.90 -1.93 -24.16
CA THR A 2 -1.29 -3.33 -24.30
C THR A 2 -1.31 -4.00 -22.92
N ALA A 3 -1.81 -5.24 -22.84
CA ALA A 3 -1.72 -6.03 -21.61
C ALA A 3 -0.26 -6.34 -21.23
N GLU A 4 0.59 -6.56 -22.23
CA GLU A 4 2.03 -6.80 -22.07
C GLU A 4 2.74 -5.57 -21.53
N ASP A 5 2.43 -4.36 -22.03
CA ASP A 5 2.97 -3.10 -21.49
C ASP A 5 2.64 -2.92 -20.01
N LYS A 6 1.40 -3.26 -19.62
CA LYS A 6 0.93 -3.16 -18.23
C LYS A 6 1.66 -4.14 -17.31
N GLN A 7 1.90 -5.36 -17.78
CA GLN A 7 2.64 -6.36 -17.01
C GLN A 7 4.11 -5.95 -16.83
N ALA A 8 4.75 -5.44 -17.89
CA ALA A 8 6.15 -4.98 -17.83
C ALA A 8 6.32 -3.79 -16.86
N LEU A 9 5.40 -2.81 -16.92
CA LEU A 9 5.39 -1.69 -15.96
C LEU A 9 5.03 -2.15 -14.56
N GLY A 10 4.10 -3.10 -14.43
CA GLY A 10 3.76 -3.72 -13.15
C GLY A 10 4.97 -4.38 -12.50
N GLN A 11 5.79 -5.08 -13.28
CA GLN A 11 7.05 -5.67 -12.79
C GLN A 11 8.07 -4.59 -12.39
N THR A 12 8.22 -3.54 -13.20
CA THR A 12 9.09 -2.41 -12.85
C THR A 12 8.68 -1.77 -11.52
N ALA A 13 7.37 -1.57 -11.33
CA ALA A 13 6.82 -1.01 -10.11
C ALA A 13 7.02 -1.93 -8.90
N TYR A 14 6.89 -3.25 -9.10
CA TYR A 14 7.18 -4.27 -8.09
C TYR A 14 8.61 -4.13 -7.59
N ASP A 15 9.59 -4.13 -8.50
CA ASP A 15 11.01 -4.13 -8.15
C ASP A 15 11.40 -2.83 -7.41
N LYS A 16 10.87 -1.68 -7.85
CA LYS A 16 11.07 -0.39 -7.17
C LYS A 16 10.49 -0.40 -5.76
N ALA A 17 9.23 -0.79 -5.61
CA ALA A 17 8.55 -0.80 -4.32
C ALA A 17 9.18 -1.80 -3.33
N LEU A 18 9.64 -2.96 -3.82
CA LEU A 18 10.38 -3.94 -3.01
C LEU A 18 11.66 -3.31 -2.46
N LYS A 19 12.45 -2.68 -3.34
CA LYS A 19 13.68 -1.98 -2.95
C LYS A 19 13.41 -0.87 -1.94
N TYR A 20 12.41 -0.03 -2.19
CA TYR A 20 12.10 1.10 -1.32
C TYR A 20 11.65 0.68 0.07
N GLU A 21 10.84 -0.37 0.19
CA GLU A 21 10.47 -0.85 1.51
C GLU A 21 11.69 -1.37 2.29
N LEU A 22 12.59 -2.09 1.62
CA LEU A 22 13.79 -2.65 2.25
C LEU A 22 14.78 -1.56 2.67
N ASP A 23 14.92 -0.51 1.86
CA ASP A 23 15.88 0.57 2.09
C ASP A 23 15.34 1.64 3.07
N TYR A 24 14.04 1.95 2.98
CA TYR A 24 13.46 3.15 3.63
C TYR A 24 12.28 2.83 4.56
N GLY A 25 11.63 1.68 4.40
CA GLY A 25 10.38 1.34 5.08
C GLY A 25 9.23 2.29 4.75
N CYS A 26 8.17 2.25 5.57
CA CYS A 26 6.95 3.04 5.38
C CYS A 26 6.15 2.67 4.11
N CYS A 27 5.52 1.49 4.17
CA CYS A 27 4.67 0.90 3.12
C CYS A 27 3.84 1.86 2.26
N PRO A 28 3.00 2.75 2.80
CA PRO A 28 2.15 3.58 1.96
C PRO A 28 2.96 4.57 1.11
N GLN A 29 4.10 5.05 1.62
CA GLN A 29 4.98 5.95 0.88
C GLN A 29 5.71 5.21 -0.24
N CYS A 30 6.24 4.01 0.03
CA CYS A 30 6.92 3.19 -0.97
C CYS A 30 6.00 2.82 -2.13
N VAL A 31 4.75 2.43 -1.86
CA VAL A 31 3.76 2.16 -2.92
C VAL A 31 3.54 3.40 -3.78
N LEU A 32 3.27 4.55 -3.15
CA LEU A 32 2.93 5.77 -3.88
C LEU A 32 4.11 6.33 -4.69
N ALA A 33 5.33 6.30 -4.14
CA ALA A 33 6.54 6.72 -4.84
C ALA A 33 6.83 5.81 -6.05
N ALA A 34 6.75 4.49 -5.88
CA ALA A 34 6.97 3.56 -6.99
C ALA A 34 5.90 3.70 -8.09
N VAL A 35 4.63 3.94 -7.73
CA VAL A 35 3.57 4.24 -8.71
C VAL A 35 3.86 5.55 -9.44
N GLN A 36 4.21 6.62 -8.71
CA GLN A 36 4.54 7.93 -9.27
C GLN A 36 5.61 7.80 -10.36
N GLU A 37 6.72 7.12 -10.05
CA GLU A 37 7.84 6.99 -10.97
C GLU A 37 7.58 6.02 -12.13
N THR A 38 6.54 5.19 -12.05
CA THR A 38 6.24 4.20 -13.11
C THR A 38 5.19 4.71 -14.08
N VAL A 39 4.11 5.34 -13.58
CA VAL A 39 2.96 5.73 -14.41
C VAL A 39 2.48 7.17 -14.17
N GLY A 40 3.18 7.93 -13.32
CA GLY A 40 2.77 9.28 -12.93
C GLY A 40 1.58 9.29 -11.99
N VAL A 41 0.77 10.35 -12.05
CA VAL A 41 -0.52 10.56 -11.36
C VAL A 41 -0.51 10.77 -9.84
N ILE A 42 0.64 10.65 -9.17
CA ILE A 42 0.76 10.89 -7.74
C ILE A 42 1.56 12.18 -7.52
N ASP A 43 1.04 13.09 -6.71
CA ASP A 43 1.78 14.27 -6.28
C ASP A 43 2.62 13.98 -5.02
N ASP A 44 3.76 14.64 -4.87
CA ASP A 44 4.64 14.51 -3.69
C ASP A 44 3.89 14.80 -2.38
N SER A 45 2.91 15.69 -2.41
CA SER A 45 2.06 16.01 -1.26
C SER A 45 1.25 14.79 -0.79
N VAL A 46 0.82 13.92 -1.71
CA VAL A 46 0.08 12.69 -1.42
C VAL A 46 1.03 11.66 -0.78
N ILE A 47 2.26 11.53 -1.28
CA ILE A 47 3.30 10.67 -0.70
C ILE A 47 3.65 11.15 0.72
N LYS A 48 3.81 12.45 0.93
CA LYS A 48 4.08 13.01 2.26
C LYS A 48 2.94 12.77 3.23
N ALA A 49 1.70 12.99 2.80
CA ALA A 49 0.51 12.81 3.64
C ALA A 49 0.27 11.34 4.05
N SER A 50 0.74 10.38 3.25
CA SER A 50 0.53 8.95 3.53
C SER A 50 1.43 8.39 4.65
N HIS A 51 2.46 9.11 5.08
CA HIS A 51 3.43 8.66 6.10
C HIS A 51 2.75 8.15 7.38
N GLY A 52 1.76 8.90 7.88
CA GLY A 52 1.00 8.57 9.09
C GLY A 52 0.05 7.38 8.95
N LEU A 53 0.06 6.66 7.83
CA LEU A 53 -0.75 5.47 7.56
C LEU A 53 0.07 4.16 7.68
N SER A 54 1.36 4.26 8.00
CA SER A 54 2.25 3.11 8.17
C SER A 54 1.95 2.30 9.43
N GLY A 55 2.25 1.00 9.47
CA GLY A 55 2.01 0.20 10.68
C GLY A 55 0.54 0.18 11.15
N GLY A 56 -0.42 0.42 10.25
CA GLY A 56 -1.83 0.54 10.59
C GLY A 56 -2.29 1.96 10.94
N GLY A 57 -1.42 2.97 10.85
CA GLY A 57 -1.71 4.35 11.19
C GLY A 57 -0.52 5.04 11.87
N GLY A 58 -0.70 5.59 13.05
CA GLY A 58 0.43 6.06 13.86
C GLY A 58 1.24 4.91 14.46
N LEU A 59 1.66 3.93 13.65
CA LEU A 59 2.30 2.69 14.09
C LEU A 59 1.51 1.94 15.19
N SER A 60 0.18 2.10 15.20
CA SER A 60 -0.71 1.52 16.21
C SER A 60 -0.75 -0.01 16.19
N GLY A 61 -0.31 -0.63 15.09
CA GLY A 61 -0.56 -2.04 14.76
C GLY A 61 -2.02 -2.29 14.37
N GLN A 62 -2.95 -1.39 14.69
CA GLN A 62 -4.38 -1.54 14.50
C GLN A 62 -4.86 -0.66 13.33
N GLY A 63 -5.60 -1.24 12.40
CA GLY A 63 -6.08 -0.54 11.20
C GLY A 63 -5.50 -1.11 9.91
N ALA A 64 -5.90 -0.56 8.76
CA ALA A 64 -5.56 -1.08 7.44
C ALA A 64 -4.03 -1.11 7.21
N CYS A 65 -3.54 -2.17 6.58
CA CYS A 65 -2.12 -2.30 6.24
C CYS A 65 -1.66 -1.12 5.38
N GLY A 66 -0.46 -0.60 5.67
CA GLY A 66 0.09 0.53 4.94
C GLY A 66 0.25 0.29 3.43
N ALA A 67 0.63 -0.93 3.02
CA ALA A 67 0.72 -1.28 1.60
C ALA A 67 -0.66 -1.17 0.91
N LEU A 68 -1.69 -1.74 1.52
CA LEU A 68 -3.07 -1.67 1.02
C LEU A 68 -3.56 -0.22 0.96
N THR A 69 -3.34 0.55 2.03
CA THR A 69 -3.73 1.97 2.09
C THR A 69 -3.02 2.80 1.02
N GLY A 70 -1.72 2.60 0.79
CA GLY A 70 -0.99 3.24 -0.29
C GLY A 70 -1.57 2.92 -1.67
N GLY A 71 -1.94 1.65 -1.91
CA GLY A 71 -2.59 1.25 -3.16
C GLY A 71 -3.98 1.86 -3.36
N LEU A 72 -4.79 1.93 -2.28
CA LEU A 72 -6.08 2.60 -2.30
C LEU A 72 -5.95 4.09 -2.58
N MET A 73 -4.95 4.76 -1.99
CA MET A 73 -4.62 6.15 -2.28
C MET A 73 -4.21 6.34 -3.73
N ALA A 74 -3.36 5.47 -4.28
CA ALA A 74 -2.93 5.54 -5.68
C ALA A 74 -4.09 5.41 -6.68
N LEU A 75 -5.00 4.46 -6.45
CA LEU A 75 -6.21 4.32 -7.26
C LEU A 75 -7.12 5.56 -7.12
N SER A 76 -7.18 6.15 -5.94
CA SER A 76 -7.97 7.35 -5.64
C SER A 76 -7.35 8.63 -6.18
N ALA A 77 -6.04 8.71 -6.36
CA ALA A 77 -5.40 9.85 -7.04
C ALA A 77 -5.88 9.97 -8.49
N LYS A 78 -6.16 8.83 -9.15
CA LYS A 78 -6.68 8.79 -10.52
C LYS A 78 -8.21 8.90 -10.62
N ARG A 79 -8.94 8.30 -9.68
CA ARG A 79 -10.40 8.11 -9.77
C ARG A 79 -11.19 8.77 -8.65
N GLY A 80 -10.52 9.36 -7.67
CA GLY A 80 -11.14 10.02 -6.53
C GLY A 80 -11.96 11.22 -6.97
N ARG A 81 -12.80 11.68 -6.05
CA ARG A 81 -13.61 12.87 -6.27
C ARG A 81 -12.84 14.10 -5.83
N ASP A 82 -12.78 15.09 -6.71
CA ASP A 82 -12.19 16.39 -6.42
C ASP A 82 -12.98 17.19 -5.38
N ARG A 83 -12.30 18.15 -4.72
CA ARG A 83 -12.88 18.98 -3.66
C ARG A 83 -14.06 19.83 -4.12
N ASP A 84 -14.05 20.31 -5.36
CA ASP A 84 -15.10 21.13 -5.96
C ASP A 84 -16.34 20.31 -6.39
N LYS A 85 -16.29 18.99 -6.21
CA LYS A 85 -17.39 18.05 -6.52
C LYS A 85 -17.97 17.40 -5.27
N LEU A 86 -17.60 17.86 -4.08
CA LEU A 86 -18.05 17.26 -2.81
C LEU A 86 -19.58 17.31 -2.62
N ASP A 87 -20.23 18.31 -3.20
CA ASP A 87 -21.67 18.53 -3.25
C ASP A 87 -22.38 17.65 -4.29
N LYS A 88 -21.67 17.09 -5.28
CA LYS A 88 -22.23 16.32 -6.41
C LYS A 88 -22.53 14.84 -6.09
N GLY A 89 -22.78 14.52 -4.82
CA GLY A 89 -23.07 13.15 -4.36
C GLY A 89 -21.83 12.30 -4.09
N ARG A 90 -21.99 11.03 -3.66
CA ARG A 90 -20.90 10.24 -3.01
C ARG A 90 -19.94 9.47 -3.94
N PHE A 91 -20.20 9.44 -5.25
CA PHE A 91 -19.35 8.76 -6.26
C PHE A 91 -19.05 7.29 -5.90
N ILE A 92 -20.06 6.54 -5.46
CA ILE A 92 -19.89 5.15 -4.96
C ILE A 92 -19.21 4.23 -5.99
N ASN A 93 -19.44 4.46 -7.28
CA ASN A 93 -18.80 3.67 -8.34
C ASN A 93 -17.26 3.78 -8.36
N ASN A 94 -16.68 4.85 -7.81
CA ASN A 94 -15.22 5.03 -7.78
C ASN A 94 -14.55 4.04 -6.82
N PHE A 95 -15.30 3.48 -5.86
CA PHE A 95 -14.78 2.47 -4.93
C PHE A 95 -14.62 1.08 -5.55
N LYS A 96 -15.20 0.78 -6.72
CA LYS A 96 -15.16 -0.57 -7.32
C LYS A 96 -13.73 -1.12 -7.47
N LYS A 97 -12.79 -0.29 -7.92
CA LYS A 97 -11.38 -0.68 -8.04
C LYS A 97 -10.68 -0.81 -6.68
N GLY A 98 -11.08 0.00 -5.70
CA GLY A 98 -10.59 -0.16 -4.33
C GLY A 98 -11.08 -1.46 -3.70
N GLN A 99 -12.35 -1.82 -3.90
CA GLN A 99 -12.92 -3.08 -3.45
C GLN A 99 -12.18 -4.28 -4.07
N GLU A 100 -11.97 -4.27 -5.39
CA GLU A 100 -11.20 -5.30 -6.09
C GLU A 100 -9.79 -5.46 -5.51
N LEU A 101 -9.11 -4.35 -5.19
CA LEU A 101 -7.79 -4.38 -4.56
C LEU A 101 -7.83 -4.99 -3.15
N VAL A 102 -8.82 -4.61 -2.32
CA VAL A 102 -8.99 -5.13 -0.95
C VAL A 102 -9.25 -6.64 -0.99
N GLU A 103 -10.08 -7.11 -1.92
CA GLU A 103 -10.39 -8.53 -2.10
C GLU A 103 -9.15 -9.33 -2.52
N ARG A 104 -8.39 -8.84 -3.52
CA ARG A 104 -7.11 -9.44 -3.93
C ARG A 104 -6.10 -9.47 -2.78
N PHE A 105 -5.98 -8.37 -2.03
CA PHE A 105 -5.07 -8.27 -0.89
C PHE A 105 -5.42 -9.27 0.21
N ARG A 106 -6.71 -9.37 0.57
CA ARG A 106 -7.19 -10.33 1.55
C ARG A 106 -6.92 -11.78 1.12
N ALA A 107 -7.13 -12.08 -0.16
CA ALA A 107 -6.90 -13.42 -0.70
C ALA A 107 -5.41 -13.81 -0.67
N GLU A 108 -4.51 -12.90 -1.03
CA GLU A 108 -3.07 -13.16 -1.07
C GLU A 108 -2.42 -13.21 0.33
N PHE A 109 -2.76 -12.26 1.21
CA PHE A 109 -2.08 -12.09 2.50
C PHE A 109 -2.87 -12.62 3.70
N GLY A 110 -4.12 -13.03 3.50
CA GLY A 110 -4.96 -13.63 4.54
C GLY A 110 -5.45 -12.64 5.61
N GLY A 111 -5.43 -11.34 5.31
CA GLY A 111 -5.85 -10.23 6.18
C GLY A 111 -5.80 -8.88 5.44
N VAL A 112 -6.30 -7.82 6.06
CA VAL A 112 -6.27 -6.45 5.50
C VAL A 112 -5.69 -5.42 6.47
N THR A 113 -5.59 -5.75 7.75
CA THR A 113 -5.03 -4.89 8.79
C THR A 113 -3.55 -5.16 9.02
N CYS A 114 -2.82 -4.17 9.56
CA CYS A 114 -1.43 -4.38 9.94
C CYS A 114 -1.31 -5.49 10.99
N GLN A 115 -2.20 -5.53 11.99
CA GLN A 115 -2.26 -6.55 13.02
C GLN A 115 -2.40 -7.96 12.46
N GLU A 116 -3.37 -8.19 11.57
CA GLU A 116 -3.57 -9.49 10.93
C GLU A 116 -2.32 -9.91 10.17
N LEU A 117 -1.69 -8.98 9.45
CA LEU A 117 -0.47 -9.26 8.69
C LEU A 117 0.73 -9.55 9.58
N GLN A 118 0.91 -8.82 10.70
CA GLN A 118 1.93 -9.17 11.68
C GLN A 118 1.75 -10.61 12.17
N HIS A 119 0.53 -10.99 12.53
CA HIS A 119 0.22 -12.34 12.99
C HIS A 119 0.46 -13.38 11.88
N ARG A 120 0.03 -13.11 10.64
CA ARG A 120 0.27 -13.99 9.48
C ARG A 120 1.75 -14.17 9.17
N PHE A 121 2.54 -13.11 9.27
CA PHE A 121 3.95 -13.12 8.88
C PHE A 121 4.87 -13.65 9.99
N THR A 122 4.49 -13.48 11.26
CA THR A 122 5.40 -13.71 12.40
C THR A 122 4.81 -14.56 13.53
N GLY A 123 3.52 -14.87 13.48
CA GLY A 123 2.80 -15.62 14.52
C GLY A 123 2.33 -14.80 15.71
N LYS A 124 2.63 -13.49 15.80
CA LYS A 124 2.17 -12.60 16.88
C LYS A 124 2.10 -11.14 16.43
N THR A 125 1.67 -10.27 17.33
CA THR A 125 1.62 -8.82 17.15
C THR A 125 2.64 -8.15 18.07
N TYR A 126 3.04 -6.94 17.73
CA TYR A 126 4.08 -6.19 18.42
C TYR A 126 3.62 -4.76 18.71
N ASP A 127 4.07 -4.21 19.82
CA ASP A 127 4.04 -2.76 20.05
C ASP A 127 5.18 -2.10 19.28
N MET A 128 4.85 -1.39 18.20
CA MET A 128 5.86 -0.72 17.37
C MET A 128 6.37 0.59 17.97
N TRP A 129 5.81 1.06 19.08
CA TRP A 129 6.35 2.18 19.86
C TRP A 129 7.37 1.73 20.89
N ASN A 130 7.41 0.44 21.22
CA ASN A 130 8.50 -0.16 21.99
C ASN A 130 9.67 -0.51 21.03
N PRO A 131 10.86 0.11 21.18
CA PRO A 131 11.99 -0.12 20.28
C PRO A 131 12.47 -1.57 20.20
N GLU A 132 12.40 -2.32 21.30
CA GLU A 132 12.83 -3.73 21.33
C GLU A 132 11.84 -4.61 20.57
N GLU A 133 10.55 -4.38 20.76
CA GLU A 133 9.51 -5.08 20.01
C GLU A 133 9.50 -4.70 18.53
N TYR A 134 9.75 -3.43 18.20
CA TYR A 134 9.87 -3.00 16.81
C TYR A 134 11.05 -3.68 16.10
N LYS A 135 12.21 -3.77 16.77
CA LYS A 135 13.37 -4.51 16.25
C LYS A 135 13.07 -6.00 16.10
N ALA A 136 12.39 -6.62 17.08
CA ALA A 136 11.98 -8.01 16.99
C ALA A 136 10.99 -8.25 15.83
N PHE A 137 10.04 -7.33 15.63
CA PHE A 137 9.12 -7.34 14.50
C PHE A 137 9.87 -7.24 13.18
N ASP A 138 10.82 -6.31 13.06
CA ASP A 138 11.60 -6.11 11.84
C ASP A 138 12.39 -7.36 11.44
N GLN A 139 13.00 -8.03 12.41
CA GLN A 139 13.69 -9.30 12.18
C GLN A 139 12.71 -10.42 11.81
N ALA A 140 11.60 -10.56 12.56
CA ALA A 140 10.66 -11.66 12.39
C ALA A 140 9.86 -11.55 11.08
N ARG A 141 9.50 -10.34 10.63
CA ARG A 141 8.76 -10.13 9.38
C ARG A 141 9.61 -10.37 8.15
N GLY A 142 10.94 -10.33 8.26
CA GLY A 142 11.87 -10.41 7.14
C GLY A 142 11.45 -9.49 6.00
N GLN A 143 11.25 -10.05 4.81
CA GLN A 143 10.84 -9.28 3.63
C GLN A 143 9.33 -9.26 3.37
N GLN A 144 8.49 -9.77 4.29
CA GLN A 144 7.06 -9.96 4.00
C GLN A 144 6.31 -8.63 3.81
N CYS A 145 6.63 -7.60 4.60
CA CYS A 145 6.09 -6.25 4.38
C CYS A 145 6.53 -5.68 3.01
N ALA A 146 7.80 -5.88 2.62
CA ALA A 146 8.32 -5.46 1.33
C ALA A 146 7.63 -6.18 0.17
N ARG A 147 7.40 -7.50 0.29
CA ARG A 147 6.61 -8.27 -0.67
C ARG A 147 5.18 -7.75 -0.78
N ALA A 148 4.54 -7.41 0.34
CA ALA A 148 3.20 -6.85 0.32
C ALA A 148 3.15 -5.49 -0.40
N THR A 149 4.09 -4.58 -0.08
CA THR A 149 4.26 -3.29 -0.76
C THR A 149 4.48 -3.49 -2.27
N ALA A 150 5.42 -4.33 -2.67
CA ALA A 150 5.75 -4.60 -4.07
C ALA A 150 4.58 -5.20 -4.85
N THR A 151 3.91 -6.19 -4.26
CA THR A 151 2.77 -6.89 -4.87
C THR A 151 1.59 -5.94 -5.09
N VAL A 152 1.25 -5.11 -4.09
CA VAL A 152 0.19 -4.10 -4.24
C VAL A 152 0.55 -3.08 -5.31
N THR A 153 1.80 -2.61 -5.34
CA THR A 153 2.26 -1.62 -6.33
C THR A 153 2.08 -2.15 -7.75
N ARG A 154 2.49 -3.40 -8.02
CA ARG A 154 2.26 -4.07 -9.30
C ARG A 154 0.79 -4.10 -9.69
N TRP A 155 -0.06 -4.59 -8.81
CA TRP A 155 -1.50 -4.69 -9.09
C TRP A 155 -2.12 -3.33 -9.39
N VAL A 156 -1.75 -2.31 -8.62
CA VAL A 156 -2.26 -0.95 -8.83
C VAL A 156 -1.87 -0.43 -10.21
N VAL A 157 -0.61 -0.62 -10.63
CA VAL A 157 -0.14 -0.22 -11.97
C VAL A 157 -0.90 -0.98 -13.07
N GLU A 158 -1.11 -2.28 -12.92
CA GLU A 158 -1.90 -3.09 -13.87
C GLU A 158 -3.39 -2.69 -13.92
N MET A 159 -3.93 -2.20 -12.79
CA MET A 159 -5.32 -1.74 -12.65
C MET A 159 -5.55 -0.30 -13.14
N MET A 160 -4.50 0.46 -13.42
CA MET A 160 -4.59 1.82 -13.97
C MET A 160 -4.91 1.80 -15.46
#